data_AF-A0A939UPX1-F1
#
_entry.id   AF-A0A939UPX1-F1
#
_cell.length_a   1.000
_cell.length_b   1.000
_cell.length_c   1.000
_cell.angle_alpha   90.00
_cell.angle_beta   90.00
_cell.angle_gamma   90.00
#
_symmetry.space_group_name_H-M   'P 1'
#
loop_
_entity.id
_entity.type
_entity.pdbx_description
1 polymer ?
#
loop_
_entity_poly.entity_id
_entity_poly.type
_entity_poly.pdbx_seq_one_letter_code
_entity_poly.pdbx_strand_id
1 'polypeptide(L)'
;MEHNMILSASGWRKVFAQSGREDDKTTKIGDQNKALSFLAAESFLEWLNGCKTKKAATEIASKPKNGAPKIVVATDTRPTGKECAEYVLRALALGKAKIVWLGAAAAPEIMAYARGFDG
;
A
#
# COMPACT_ATOMS: atom_id res chain seq x y z
N MET A 1 20.33 -4.11 -16.21
CA MET A 1 19.42 -4.73 -15.24
C MET A 1 18.03 -4.70 -15.85
N GLU A 2 17.46 -5.84 -16.22
CA GLU A 2 16.05 -5.88 -16.62
C GLU A 2 15.19 -5.57 -15.39
N HIS A 3 14.50 -4.43 -15.43
CA HIS A 3 13.53 -4.08 -14.40
C HIS A 3 12.20 -4.74 -14.73
N ASN A 4 11.95 -5.91 -14.13
CA ASN A 4 10.70 -6.67 -14.32
C ASN A 4 9.60 -6.16 -13.38
N MET A 5 9.26 -4.86 -13.48
CA MET A 5 8.18 -4.22 -12.73
C MET A 5 7.27 -3.43 -13.67
N ILE A 6 5.97 -3.66 -13.54
CA ILE A 6 4.93 -2.95 -14.28
C ILE A 6 4.35 -1.88 -13.37
N LEU A 7 4.45 -0.62 -13.80
CA LEU A 7 3.74 0.51 -13.22
C LEU A 7 2.52 0.83 -14.08
N SER A 8 1.34 0.85 -13.48
CA SER A 8 0.08 1.06 -14.20
C SER A 8 -0.92 1.84 -13.35
N ALA A 9 -2.02 2.29 -13.97
CA ALA A 9 -3.15 2.90 -13.25
C ALA A 9 -3.71 1.99 -12.14
N SER A 10 -3.58 0.68 -12.32
CA SER A 10 -3.99 -0.35 -11.36
C SER A 10 -2.90 -0.74 -10.35
N GLY A 11 -1.81 0.03 -10.26
CA GLY A 11 -0.76 -0.13 -9.26
C GLY A 11 0.54 -0.76 -9.77
N TRP A 12 1.37 -1.15 -8.79
CA TRP A 12 2.70 -1.77 -8.96
C TRP A 12 2.60 -3.29 -9.03
N ARG A 13 3.12 -3.91 -10.09
CA ARG A 13 3.05 -5.37 -10.28
C ARG A 13 4.41 -5.96 -10.64
N LYS A 14 4.73 -7.11 -10.05
CA LYS A 14 5.85 -7.97 -10.40
C LYS A 14 5.67 -9.35 -9.76
N VAL A 15 6.56 -10.29 -10.09
CA VAL A 15 6.75 -11.51 -9.30
C VAL A 15 7.54 -11.17 -8.03
N PHE A 16 6.93 -11.42 -6.87
CA PHE A 16 7.51 -11.09 -5.58
C PHE A 16 8.26 -12.26 -4.92
N ALA A 17 8.07 -13.49 -5.38
CA ALA A 17 8.81 -14.64 -4.85
C ALA A 17 10.31 -14.40 -5.00
N GLN A 18 11.09 -14.72 -3.96
CA GLN A 18 12.55 -14.53 -3.96
C GLN A 18 13.25 -15.24 -5.12
N SER A 19 12.68 -16.35 -5.60
CA SER A 19 13.18 -17.12 -6.76
C SER A 19 12.92 -16.44 -8.11
N GLY A 20 12.04 -15.43 -8.16
CA GLY A 20 11.60 -14.78 -9.39
C GLY A 20 10.61 -15.61 -10.22
N ARG A 21 10.16 -16.78 -9.73
CA ARG A 21 9.18 -17.63 -10.41
C ARG A 21 7.76 -17.38 -9.90
N GLU A 22 6.80 -17.28 -10.81
CA GLU A 22 5.41 -16.95 -10.50
C GLU A 22 4.66 -18.09 -9.80
N ASP A 23 5.00 -19.33 -10.12
CA ASP A 23 4.40 -20.55 -9.57
C ASP A 23 5.02 -20.98 -8.23
N ASP A 24 6.00 -20.23 -7.73
CA ASP A 24 6.65 -20.51 -6.46
C ASP A 24 5.70 -20.26 -5.28
N LYS A 25 5.58 -21.28 -4.41
CA LYS A 25 4.72 -21.24 -3.22
C LYS A 25 5.43 -20.67 -1.99
N THR A 26 6.67 -20.22 -2.13
CA THR A 26 7.42 -19.56 -1.07
C THR A 26 6.71 -18.31 -0.57
N THR A 27 6.77 -18.07 0.73
CA THR A 27 6.35 -16.80 1.31
C THR A 27 7.43 -15.73 1.21
N LYS A 28 8.69 -16.13 0.97
CA LYS A 28 9.86 -15.26 1.01
C LYS A 28 9.95 -14.39 -0.23
N ILE A 29 10.16 -13.09 -0.02
CA ILE A 29 10.26 -12.14 -1.13
C ILE A 29 11.69 -11.63 -1.39
N GLY A 30 12.62 -11.81 -0.44
CA GLY A 30 13.99 -11.33 -0.56
C GLY A 30 14.14 -9.81 -0.37
N ASP A 31 15.37 -9.35 -0.14
CA ASP A 31 15.63 -7.99 0.38
C ASP A 31 15.25 -6.86 -0.57
N GLN A 32 15.45 -7.06 -1.87
CA GLN A 32 15.04 -6.09 -2.88
C GLN A 32 13.52 -5.87 -2.88
N ASN A 33 12.73 -6.94 -2.75
CA ASN A 33 11.27 -6.85 -2.75
C ASN A 33 10.73 -6.32 -1.42
N LYS A 34 11.38 -6.62 -0.29
CA LYS A 34 11.07 -6.01 1.01
C LYS A 34 11.22 -4.49 0.95
N ALA A 35 12.37 -4.01 0.44
CA ALA A 35 12.63 -2.59 0.25
C ALA A 35 11.62 -1.95 -0.70
N LEU A 36 11.29 -2.64 -1.80
CA LEU A 36 10.31 -2.16 -2.77
C LEU A 36 8.90 -2.03 -2.19
N SER A 37 8.43 -3.03 -1.42
CA SER A 37 7.13 -2.96 -0.73
C SER A 37 7.08 -1.81 0.29
N PHE A 38 8.17 -1.57 1.00
CA PHE A 38 8.30 -0.43 1.90
C PHE A 38 8.23 0.91 1.15
N LEU A 39 9.06 1.09 0.12
CA LEU A 39 9.14 2.33 -0.65
C LEU A 39 7.82 2.66 -1.37
N ALA A 40 7.12 1.65 -1.90
CA ALA A 40 5.81 1.87 -2.53
C ALA A 40 4.79 2.44 -1.53
N ALA A 41 4.77 1.92 -0.31
CA ALA A 41 3.89 2.41 0.75
C ALA A 41 4.30 3.80 1.27
N GLU A 42 5.61 4.05 1.41
CA GLU A 42 6.15 5.35 1.77
C GLU A 42 5.79 6.42 0.72
N SER A 43 6.02 6.14 -0.57
CA SER A 43 5.66 7.05 -1.67
C SER A 43 4.16 7.31 -1.71
N PHE A 44 3.32 6.29 -1.49
CA PHE A 44 1.87 6.47 -1.41
C PHE A 44 1.46 7.38 -0.24
N LEU A 45 2.07 7.19 0.93
CA LEU A 45 1.80 8.01 2.11
C LEU A 45 2.27 9.46 1.94
N GLU A 46 3.45 9.66 1.34
CA GLU A 46 3.97 10.99 0.99
C GLU A 46 3.01 11.72 0.05
N TRP A 47 2.56 11.04 -1.02
CA TRP A 47 1.58 11.58 -1.95
C TRP A 47 0.27 11.95 -1.25
N LEU A 48 -0.28 11.06 -0.40
CA LEU A 48 -1.49 11.35 0.38
C LEU A 48 -1.34 12.60 1.25
N ASN A 49 -0.19 12.76 1.91
CA ASN A 49 0.10 13.92 2.74
C ASN A 49 0.24 15.19 1.88
N GLY A 50 0.88 15.12 0.72
CA GLY A 50 0.99 16.23 -0.23
C GLY A 50 -0.35 16.62 -0.89
N CYS A 51 -1.25 15.68 -1.12
CA CYS A 51 -2.61 15.98 -1.58
C CYS A 51 -3.43 16.71 -0.53
N LYS A 52 -3.27 16.37 0.76
CA LYS A 52 -3.93 17.07 1.87
C LYS A 52 -3.48 18.52 1.99
N THR A 53 -2.19 18.81 1.79
CA THR A 53 -1.67 20.18 1.85
C THR A 53 -2.17 21.03 0.67
N LYS A 54 -2.30 20.44 -0.53
CA LYS A 54 -2.83 21.13 -1.73
C LYS A 54 -4.34 21.37 -1.69
N LYS A 55 -5.15 20.40 -1.24
CA LYS A 55 -6.61 20.57 -1.06
C LYS A 55 -6.97 21.64 -0.03
N ALA A 56 -6.19 21.74 1.06
CA ALA A 56 -6.34 22.81 2.05
C ALA A 56 -6.12 24.22 1.47
N ALA A 57 -5.41 24.34 0.33
CA ALA A 57 -5.12 25.60 -0.33
C ALA A 57 -6.15 26.00 -1.42
N THR A 58 -7.09 25.12 -1.80
CA THR A 58 -7.96 25.35 -2.99
C THR A 58 -9.47 25.24 -2.77
N GLU A 59 -9.99 24.72 -1.65
CA GLU A 59 -11.45 24.64 -1.45
C GLU A 59 -11.93 25.03 -0.04
N ILE A 60 -12.84 26.02 0.01
CA ILE A 60 -13.83 26.21 1.07
C ILE A 60 -14.91 25.13 0.89
N ALA A 61 -14.59 23.86 1.17
CA ALA A 61 -15.56 22.80 1.31
C ALA A 61 -14.94 21.63 2.09
N SER A 62 -15.52 21.35 3.27
CA SER A 62 -15.28 20.15 4.09
C SER A 62 -13.91 20.07 4.79
N LYS A 63 -13.84 20.70 5.96
CA LYS A 63 -12.88 20.53 7.08
C LYS A 63 -11.59 19.75 6.76
N PRO A 64 -10.40 20.39 6.77
CA PRO A 64 -9.15 19.64 6.89
C PRO A 64 -9.15 18.93 8.26
N LYS A 65 -9.37 17.61 8.27
CA LYS A 65 -9.18 16.82 9.49
C LYS A 65 -7.67 16.78 9.74
N ASN A 66 -7.19 17.68 10.61
CA ASN A 66 -5.86 17.69 11.20
C ASN A 66 -5.57 16.35 11.91
N GLY A 67 -5.21 15.33 11.13
CA GLY A 67 -5.02 13.97 11.63
C GLY A 67 -4.30 13.08 10.64
N ALA A 68 -3.53 12.14 11.19
CA ALA A 68 -2.86 11.09 10.45
C ALA A 68 -3.84 10.39 9.47
N PRO A 69 -3.42 10.12 8.21
CA PRO A 69 -4.25 9.42 7.24
C PRO A 69 -4.66 8.05 7.79
N LYS A 70 -5.94 7.69 7.60
CA LYS A 70 -6.43 6.35 7.87
C LYS A 70 -6.26 5.53 6.59
N ILE A 71 -5.55 4.41 6.67
CA ILE A 71 -5.25 3.58 5.49
C ILE A 71 -5.69 2.15 5.80
N VAL A 72 -6.54 1.61 4.94
CA VAL A 72 -6.95 0.21 4.97
C VAL A 72 -5.97 -0.61 4.13
N VAL A 73 -5.49 -1.71 4.68
CA VAL A 73 -4.55 -2.62 4.02
C VAL A 73 -5.12 -4.04 4.08
N ALA A 74 -5.06 -4.73 2.95
CA ALA A 74 -5.39 -6.14 2.82
C ALA A 74 -4.54 -6.78 1.72
N THR A 75 -4.50 -8.11 1.70
CA THR A 75 -3.89 -8.88 0.61
C THR A 75 -4.92 -9.81 -0.02
N ASP A 76 -4.58 -10.39 -1.16
CA ASP A 76 -5.21 -11.63 -1.59
C ASP A 76 -4.55 -12.84 -0.87
N THR A 77 -4.77 -14.03 -1.40
CA THR A 77 -4.28 -15.31 -0.84
C THR A 77 -2.93 -15.75 -1.39
N ARG A 78 -2.23 -14.94 -2.20
CA ARG A 78 -0.91 -15.33 -2.71
C ARG A 78 0.09 -15.52 -1.57
N PRO A 79 0.98 -16.52 -1.62
CA PRO A 79 1.91 -16.84 -0.53
C PRO A 79 2.79 -15.68 -0.06
N THR A 80 3.22 -14.83 -0.99
CA THR A 80 4.06 -13.65 -0.72
C THR A 80 3.30 -12.47 -0.11
N GLY A 81 1.96 -12.49 -0.13
CA GLY A 81 1.12 -11.35 0.25
C GLY A 81 1.39 -10.87 1.67
N LYS A 82 1.50 -11.80 2.64
CA LYS A 82 1.76 -11.45 4.05
C LYS A 82 3.10 -10.75 4.25
N GLU A 83 4.17 -11.22 3.58
CA GLU A 83 5.50 -10.62 3.71
C GLU A 83 5.54 -9.25 3.01
N CYS A 84 4.90 -9.10 1.84
CA CYS A 84 4.72 -7.77 1.23
C CYS A 84 3.96 -6.81 2.17
N ALA A 85 2.84 -7.27 2.75
CA ALA A 85 2.04 -6.48 3.68
C ALA A 85 2.84 -6.07 4.92
N GLU A 86 3.69 -6.93 5.47
CA GLU A 86 4.53 -6.59 6.63
C GLU A 86 5.36 -5.32 6.39
N TYR A 87 6.01 -5.21 5.22
CA TYR A 87 6.83 -4.04 4.90
C TYR A 87 6.00 -2.81 4.54
N VAL A 88 4.85 -2.99 3.91
CA VAL A 88 3.85 -1.90 3.73
C VAL A 88 3.40 -1.36 5.09
N LEU A 89 2.98 -2.23 6.00
CA LEU A 89 2.51 -1.87 7.34
C LEU A 89 3.59 -1.14 8.14
N ARG A 90 4.86 -1.58 8.05
CA ARG A 90 6.01 -0.90 8.68
C ARG A 90 6.21 0.51 8.16
N ALA A 91 6.21 0.71 6.83
CA ALA A 91 6.33 2.04 6.23
C ALA A 91 5.22 2.98 6.70
N LEU A 92 3.97 2.50 6.65
CA LEU A 92 2.81 3.26 7.09
C LEU A 92 2.87 3.60 8.60
N ALA A 93 3.33 2.66 9.43
CA ALA A 93 3.43 2.86 10.87
C ALA A 93 4.53 3.88 11.23
N LEU A 94 5.68 3.83 10.56
CA LEU A 94 6.75 4.82 10.71
C LEU A 94 6.29 6.21 10.28
N GLY A 95 5.52 6.28 9.20
CA GLY A 95 4.85 7.51 8.75
C GLY A 95 3.63 7.91 9.60
N LYS A 96 3.41 7.25 10.74
CA LYS A 96 2.36 7.54 11.74
C LYS A 96 0.93 7.50 11.18
N ALA A 97 0.71 6.74 10.11
CA ALA A 97 -0.64 6.51 9.59
C ALA A 97 -1.48 5.69 10.59
N LYS A 98 -2.79 5.89 10.57
CA LYS A 98 -3.75 5.05 11.30
C LYS A 98 -4.10 3.87 10.42
N ILE A 99 -3.62 2.68 10.76
CA ILE A 99 -3.72 1.51 9.88
C ILE A 99 -4.90 0.62 10.30
N VAL A 100 -5.68 0.17 9.32
CA VAL A 100 -6.65 -0.91 9.49
C VAL A 100 -6.18 -2.10 8.65
N TRP A 101 -5.74 -3.17 9.30
CA TRP A 101 -5.31 -4.39 8.64
C TRP A 101 -6.46 -5.41 8.62
N LEU A 102 -6.91 -5.80 7.42
CA LEU A 102 -8.04 -6.73 7.25
C LEU A 102 -7.61 -8.20 7.09
N GLY A 103 -6.33 -8.46 6.84
CA GLY A 103 -5.89 -9.79 6.43
C GLY A 103 -6.12 -10.00 4.94
N ALA A 104 -6.78 -11.11 4.58
CA ALA A 104 -7.12 -11.42 3.20
C ALA A 104 -8.51 -10.87 2.84
N ALA A 105 -8.62 -10.12 1.75
CA ALA A 105 -9.90 -9.60 1.24
C ALA A 105 -9.84 -9.48 -0.29
N ALA A 106 -11.00 -9.59 -0.96
CA ALA A 106 -11.07 -9.33 -2.38
C ALA A 106 -10.89 -7.83 -2.65
N ALA A 107 -10.27 -7.47 -3.79
CA ALA A 107 -10.09 -6.09 -4.21
C ALA A 107 -11.39 -5.22 -4.14
N PRO A 108 -12.56 -5.67 -4.63
CA PRO A 108 -13.79 -4.89 -4.51
C PRO A 108 -14.25 -4.69 -3.05
N GLU A 109 -14.02 -5.66 -2.16
CA GLU A 109 -14.44 -5.57 -0.75
C GLU A 109 -13.64 -4.51 0.00
N ILE A 110 -12.32 -4.51 -0.14
CA ILE A 110 -11.48 -3.47 0.46
C ILE A 110 -11.78 -2.08 -0.11
N MET A 111 -12.06 -1.97 -1.42
CA MET A 111 -12.43 -0.69 -2.03
C MET A 111 -13.75 -0.15 -1.45
N ALA A 112 -14.77 -1.00 -1.32
CA ALA A 112 -16.05 -0.62 -0.71
C ALA A 112 -15.88 -0.24 0.77
N TYR A 113 -15.08 -1.01 1.51
CA TYR A 113 -14.81 -0.75 2.93
C TYR A 113 -14.02 0.55 3.16
N ALA A 114 -13.02 0.82 2.31
CA ALA A 114 -12.18 2.02 2.39
C ALA A 114 -12.97 3.32 2.25
N ARG A 115 -14.11 3.32 1.55
CA ARG A 115 -15.02 4.48 1.46
C ARG A 115 -15.47 5.01 2.82
N GLY A 116 -15.58 4.16 3.85
CA GLY A 116 -15.89 4.60 5.21
C GLY A 116 -14.77 5.39 5.91
N PHE A 117 -13.59 5.44 5.29
CA PHE A 117 -12.37 6.08 5.80
C PHE A 117 -11.90 7.25 4.94
N ASP A 118 -12.42 7.35 3.71
CA ASP A 118 -12.30 8.52 2.85
C ASP A 118 -13.11 9.68 3.47
N GLY A 119 -12.40 10.68 3.99
CA GLY A 119 -12.96 11.87 4.62
C GLY A 119 -12.84 13.08 3.72
#